data_AF-A0A7Y1YRR4-F1
#
_entry.id   AF-A0A7Y1YRR4-F1
#
_cell.length_a   1.000
_cell.length_b   1.000
_cell.length_c   1.000
_cell.angle_alpha   90.00
_cell.angle_beta   90.00
_cell.angle_gamma   90.00
#
_symmetry.space_group_name_H-M   'P 1'
#
loop_
_entity.id
_entity.type
_entity.pdbx_description
1 polymer ?
#
loop_
_entity_poly.entity_id
_entity_poly.type
_entity_poly.pdbx_seq_one_letter_code
_entity_poly.pdbx_strand_id
1 'polypeptide(L)'
;MKSTFLFLAILICNISLSAADSSASLDVKFICNEVAYFIAPTQQNFAVGDDVYVKVDFNDKRFVRLVKLYIGHQLIRLDNAAPFEWGVPNGSNDTQLRNMPAGNYSLTAEVV
;
A
#
# COMPACT_ATOMS: atom_id res chain seq x y z
N MET A 1 -37.70 -19.35 -1.76
CA MET A 1 -37.69 -18.02 -2.40
C MET A 1 -36.78 -17.10 -1.58
N LYS A 2 -35.74 -16.58 -2.25
CA LYS A 2 -34.92 -15.40 -1.91
C LYS A 2 -34.35 -15.36 -0.50
N SER A 3 -33.23 -16.06 -0.39
CA SER A 3 -32.23 -15.93 0.66
C SER A 3 -31.72 -14.49 0.75
N THR A 4 -32.03 -13.83 1.86
CA THR A 4 -31.53 -12.49 2.21
C THR A 4 -30.15 -12.64 2.84
N PHE A 5 -29.12 -12.88 2.03
CA PHE A 5 -27.75 -12.65 2.47
C PHE A 5 -27.41 -11.18 2.26
N LEU A 6 -27.55 -10.43 3.35
CA LEU A 6 -26.98 -9.11 3.53
C LEU A 6 -25.46 -9.28 3.49
N PHE A 7 -24.86 -9.23 2.30
CA PHE A 7 -23.41 -9.07 2.15
C PHE A 7 -23.06 -7.66 2.58
N LEU A 8 -22.95 -7.45 3.89
CA LEU A 8 -22.15 -6.38 4.44
C LEU A 8 -20.70 -6.75 4.10
N ALA A 9 -20.25 -6.32 2.92
CA ALA A 9 -18.86 -6.39 2.51
C ALA A 9 -18.06 -5.41 3.39
N ILE A 10 -17.85 -5.76 4.65
CA ILE A 10 -16.65 -5.31 5.36
C ILE A 10 -15.52 -6.07 4.64
N LEU A 11 -15.02 -5.47 3.56
CA LEU A 11 -13.78 -5.89 2.94
C LEU A 11 -12.68 -5.51 3.92
N ILE A 12 -12.41 -6.45 4.82
CA ILE A 12 -11.28 -6.45 5.72
C ILE A 12 -10.06 -6.23 4.84
N CYS A 13 -9.49 -5.03 4.86
CA CYS A 13 -8.10 -4.85 4.44
C CYS A 13 -7.30 -5.74 5.39
N ASN A 14 -6.87 -6.91 4.90
CA ASN A 14 -6.27 -8.00 5.66
C ASN A 14 -5.44 -7.47 6.84
N ILE A 15 -6.01 -7.49 8.05
CA ILE A 15 -5.24 -7.29 9.28
C ILE A 15 -4.52 -8.61 9.49
N SER A 16 -3.34 -8.74 8.89
CA SER A 16 -2.31 -9.62 9.43
C SER A 16 -1.81 -8.96 10.71
N LEU A 17 -2.24 -9.45 11.86
CA LEU A 17 -1.56 -9.19 13.11
C LEU A 17 -0.26 -10.00 13.06
N SER A 18 0.87 -9.43 12.64
CA SER A 18 2.16 -10.12 12.76
C SER A 18 2.56 -10.09 14.24
N ALA A 19 2.84 -11.28 14.79
CA ALA A 19 3.58 -11.37 16.03
C ALA A 19 4.96 -10.77 15.75
N ALA A 20 5.43 -9.88 16.63
CA ALA A 20 6.78 -9.35 16.56
C ALA A 20 7.77 -10.50 16.79
N ASP A 21 8.17 -11.18 15.72
CA ASP A 21 9.31 -12.09 15.77
C ASP A 21 10.57 -11.22 15.62
N SER A 22 11.43 -11.26 16.63
CA SER A 22 12.62 -10.44 16.74
C SER A 22 13.75 -10.97 15.84
N SER A 23 13.49 -11.08 14.55
CA SER A 23 14.47 -11.48 13.54
C SER A 23 14.37 -10.59 12.30
N ALA A 24 14.94 -9.38 12.36
CA ALA A 24 15.33 -8.58 11.20
C ALA A 24 14.39 -8.65 9.96
N SER A 25 13.08 -8.55 10.14
CA SER A 25 12.11 -8.56 9.04
C SER A 25 11.61 -7.15 8.74
N LEU A 26 11.28 -6.89 7.48
CA LEU A 26 10.55 -5.72 7.05
C LEU A 26 9.08 -6.12 6.87
N ASP A 27 8.21 -5.66 7.78
CA ASP A 27 6.78 -5.94 7.75
C ASP A 27 6.01 -4.71 7.24
N VAL A 28 5.32 -4.83 6.11
CA VAL A 28 4.57 -3.76 5.47
C VAL A 28 3.08 -4.03 5.55
N LYS A 29 2.35 -3.16 6.26
CA LYS A 29 0.89 -3.17 6.33
C LYS A 29 0.30 -2.23 5.28
N PHE A 30 -0.70 -2.70 4.53
CA PHE A 30 -1.45 -1.87 3.60
C PHE A 30 -2.68 -1.29 4.28
N ILE A 31 -2.93 0.01 4.09
CA ILE A 31 -4.15 0.69 4.53
C ILE A 31 -4.77 1.36 3.30
N CYS A 32 -5.98 0.93 2.96
CA CYS A 32 -6.76 1.47 1.85
C CYS A 32 -8.08 2.04 2.36
N ASN A 33 -8.60 3.07 1.66
CA ASN A 33 -10.02 3.42 1.71
C ASN A 33 -10.83 2.46 0.80
N GLU A 34 -12.16 2.58 0.78
CA GLU A 34 -13.02 1.68 -0.04
C GLU A 34 -12.79 1.77 -1.56
N VAL A 35 -12.04 2.77 -2.04
CA VAL A 35 -11.91 3.08 -3.47
C VAL A 35 -10.57 2.61 -4.03
N ALA A 36 -9.51 2.61 -3.23
CA ALA A 36 -8.15 2.27 -3.62
C ALA A 36 -7.77 0.84 -3.22
N TYR A 37 -6.89 0.21 -3.98
CA TYR A 37 -6.24 -1.05 -3.59
C TYR A 37 -4.81 -1.11 -4.13
N PHE A 38 -3.92 -1.75 -3.38
CA PHE A 38 -2.56 -2.00 -3.82
C PHE A 38 -2.54 -3.17 -4.81
N ILE A 39 -2.00 -2.93 -6.01
CA ILE A 39 -1.59 -3.98 -6.95
C ILE A 39 -0.21 -4.51 -6.52
N ALA A 40 0.67 -3.61 -6.10
CA ALA A 40 1.97 -3.94 -5.55
C ALA A 40 2.25 -3.10 -4.29
N PRO A 41 2.96 -3.64 -3.29
CA PRO A 41 3.47 -5.01 -3.29
C PRO A 41 2.40 -6.07 -2.94
N THR A 42 2.62 -7.30 -3.39
CA THR A 42 1.72 -8.45 -3.10
C THR A 42 2.09 -9.22 -1.85
N GLN A 43 3.26 -8.91 -1.27
CA GLN A 43 3.78 -9.51 -0.05
C GLN A 43 3.93 -8.44 1.03
N GLN A 44 3.86 -8.89 2.28
CA GLN A 44 4.00 -8.02 3.44
C GLN A 44 5.38 -8.15 4.10
N ASN A 45 6.10 -9.24 3.81
CA ASN A 45 7.41 -9.50 4.41
C ASN A 45 8.48 -9.33 3.34
N PHE A 46 9.53 -8.59 3.68
CA PHE A 46 10.67 -8.31 2.81
C PHE A 46 11.98 -8.56 3.58
N ALA A 47 13.06 -8.77 2.84
CA ALA A 47 14.38 -8.80 3.42
C ALA A 47 14.86 -7.38 3.74
N VAL A 48 15.72 -7.25 4.74
CA VAL A 48 16.40 -5.97 5.02
C VAL A 48 17.24 -5.56 3.82
N GLY A 49 17.11 -4.31 3.43
CA GLY A 49 17.77 -3.75 2.25
C GLY A 49 16.99 -3.95 0.95
N ASP A 50 15.81 -4.57 0.99
CA ASP A 50 14.93 -4.62 -0.18
C ASP A 50 14.38 -3.23 -0.53
N ASP A 51 14.11 -3.04 -1.82
CA ASP A 51 13.32 -1.95 -2.33
C ASP A 51 11.83 -2.31 -2.32
N VAL A 52 10.98 -1.34 -2.02
CA VAL A 52 9.52 -1.51 -2.01
C VAL A 52 8.91 -0.77 -3.19
N TYR A 53 8.53 -1.52 -4.22
CA TYR A 53 7.73 -0.99 -5.32
C TYR A 53 6.25 -0.99 -4.95
N VAL A 54 5.61 0.16 -5.14
CA VAL A 54 4.21 0.39 -4.81
C VAL A 54 3.45 0.75 -6.07
N LYS A 55 2.35 0.05 -6.32
CA LYS A 55 1.41 0.37 -7.39
C LYS A 55 0.01 0.30 -6.84
N VAL A 56 -0.76 1.35 -7.10
CA VAL A 56 -2.15 1.46 -6.63
C VAL A 56 -3.08 1.53 -7.82
N ASP A 57 -4.24 0.91 -7.69
CA ASP A 57 -5.35 1.09 -8.61
C ASP A 57 -6.67 1.28 -7.86
N PHE A 58 -7.73 1.60 -8.60
CA PHE A 58 -9.00 2.06 -8.05
C PHE A 58 -10.17 1.33 -8.70
N ASN A 59 -11.20 1.04 -7.90
CA ASN A 59 -12.45 0.44 -8.39
C ASN A 59 -13.23 1.40 -9.31
N ASP A 60 -13.22 2.70 -9.00
CA ASP A 60 -13.79 3.76 -9.83
C ASP A 60 -12.75 4.86 -10.08
N LYS A 61 -12.31 4.99 -11.32
CA LYS A 61 -11.25 5.93 -11.74
C LYS A 61 -11.78 7.29 -12.20
N ARG A 62 -13.11 7.46 -12.33
CA ARG A 62 -13.73 8.64 -12.97
C ARG A 62 -13.36 9.97 -12.31
N PHE A 63 -13.08 9.93 -11.01
CA PHE A 63 -12.77 11.11 -10.21
C PHE A 63 -11.39 11.07 -9.55
N VAL A 64 -10.58 10.05 -9.82
CA VAL A 64 -9.24 9.95 -9.24
C VAL A 64 -8.30 10.83 -10.07
N ARG A 65 -7.95 11.99 -9.51
CA ARG A 65 -7.06 12.97 -10.14
C ARG A 65 -5.70 13.05 -9.47
N LEU A 66 -5.62 12.63 -8.22
CA LEU A 66 -4.50 12.90 -7.35
C LEU A 66 -4.44 11.86 -6.24
N VAL A 67 -3.27 11.25 -6.05
CA VAL A 67 -3.06 10.21 -5.06
C VAL A 67 -1.80 10.51 -4.28
N LYS A 68 -1.89 10.50 -2.95
CA LYS A 68 -0.75 10.59 -2.05
C LYS A 68 -0.39 9.21 -1.53
N LEU A 69 0.89 8.87 -1.54
CA LEU A 69 1.41 7.71 -0.84
C LEU A 69 2.16 8.13 0.43
N TYR A 70 1.86 7.46 1.53
CA TYR A 70 2.55 7.64 2.80
C TYR A 70 3.23 6.36 3.26
N ILE A 71 4.33 6.51 4.01
CA ILE A 71 4.89 5.46 4.86
C ILE A 71 4.80 5.90 6.33
N GLY A 72 4.02 5.17 7.12
CA GLY A 72 3.57 5.65 8.43
C GLY A 72 2.79 6.96 8.27
N HIS A 73 3.36 8.04 8.81
CA HIS A 73 2.81 9.41 8.70
C HIS A 73 3.59 10.31 7.73
N GLN A 74 4.63 9.78 7.09
CA GLN A 74 5.48 10.55 6.19
C GLN A 74 4.97 10.44 4.75
N LEU A 75 4.69 11.59 4.12
CA LEU A 75 4.38 11.64 2.69
C LEU A 75 5.62 11.24 1.88
N ILE A 76 5.47 10.22 1.04
CA ILE A 76 6.49 9.81 0.07
C ILE A 76 6.45 10.79 -1.11
N ARG A 77 5.32 10.78 -1.82
CA ARG A 77 5.06 11.65 -2.96
C ARG A 77 3.58 11.65 -3.29
N LEU A 78 3.16 12.75 -3.90
CA LEU A 78 1.87 12.90 -4.54
C LEU A 78 2.02 12.67 -6.06
N ASP A 79 1.09 11.92 -6.63
CA ASP A 79 1.05 11.58 -8.05
C ASP A 79 -0.30 11.95 -8.65
N ASN A 80 -0.28 12.59 -9.82
CA ASN A 80 -1.45 13.09 -10.52
C ASN A 80 -1.63 12.46 -11.91
N ALA A 81 -0.80 11.47 -12.26
CA ALA A 81 -0.83 10.82 -13.55
C ALA A 81 -0.82 9.30 -13.37
N ALA A 82 -1.85 8.63 -13.88
CA ALA A 82 -1.86 7.17 -13.93
C ALA A 82 -0.79 6.66 -14.93
N PRO A 83 -0.13 5.51 -14.68
CA PRO A 83 -0.30 4.64 -13.51
C PRO A 83 0.26 5.24 -12.23
N PHE A 84 -0.46 5.08 -11.11
CA PHE A 84 -0.05 5.60 -9.81
C PHE A 84 0.96 4.66 -9.15
N GLU A 85 2.23 5.02 -9.26
CA GLU A 85 3.36 4.15 -8.94
C GLU A 85 4.44 4.89 -8.14
N TRP A 86 5.05 4.20 -7.19
CA TRP A 86 6.18 4.70 -6.39
C TRP A 86 7.24 3.61 -6.25
N GLY A 87 8.49 4.02 -6.04
CA GLY A 87 9.61 3.08 -5.93
C GLY A 87 9.87 2.31 -7.23
N VAL A 88 9.52 2.86 -8.40
CA VAL A 88 9.73 2.22 -9.72
C VAL A 88 11.22 1.93 -9.90
N PRO A 89 11.65 0.68 -10.11
CA PRO A 89 13.06 0.35 -10.27
C PRO A 89 13.71 1.24 -11.34
N ASN A 90 14.82 1.90 -10.98
CA ASN A 90 15.59 2.79 -11.86
C ASN A 90 14.84 4.02 -12.41
N GLY A 91 13.63 4.35 -11.92
CA GLY A 91 12.77 5.34 -12.57
C GLY A 91 12.18 6.44 -11.68
N SER A 92 12.09 6.24 -10.36
CA SER A 92 11.46 7.21 -9.46
C SER A 92 12.37 7.68 -8.31
N ASN A 93 12.25 8.95 -7.95
CA ASN A 93 12.98 9.62 -6.86
C ASN A 93 12.40 9.32 -5.47
N ASP A 94 11.63 8.23 -5.33
CA ASP A 94 11.01 7.82 -4.06
C ASP A 94 12.05 7.08 -3.20
N THR A 95 13.10 7.80 -2.79
CA THR A 95 14.27 7.22 -2.10
C THR A 95 13.92 6.59 -0.76
N GLN A 96 12.82 7.00 -0.14
CA GLN A 96 12.37 6.44 1.14
C GLN A 96 11.76 5.04 1.01
N LEU A 97 11.61 4.53 -0.22
CA LEU A 97 11.20 3.15 -0.51
C LEU A 97 12.39 2.28 -0.97
N ARG A 98 13.63 2.76 -0.79
CA ARG A 98 14.86 2.09 -1.23
C ARG A 98 15.66 1.58 -0.04
N ASN A 99 16.28 0.41 -0.21
CA ASN A 99 17.18 -0.18 0.78
C ASN A 99 16.60 -0.12 2.20
N MET A 100 15.38 -0.64 2.34
CA MET A 100 14.56 -0.46 3.54
C MET A 100 15.20 -1.16 4.75
N PRO A 101 15.42 -0.45 5.88
CA PRO A 101 15.91 -1.11 7.08
C PRO A 101 14.83 -2.01 7.70
N ALA A 102 15.25 -2.92 8.59
CA ALA A 102 14.32 -3.73 9.37
C ALA A 102 13.33 -2.84 10.13
N GLY A 103 12.06 -3.23 10.16
CA GLY A 103 11.04 -2.46 10.86
C GLY A 103 9.62 -2.74 10.38
N ASN A 104 8.67 -2.11 11.06
CA ASN A 104 7.25 -2.21 10.75
C ASN A 104 6.80 -0.91 10.08
N TYR A 105 6.25 -1.03 8.88
CA TYR A 105 5.85 0.10 8.07
C TYR A 105 4.39 -0.02 7.68
N SER A 106 3.71 1.11 7.56
CA SER A 106 2.33 1.18 7.08
C SER A 106 2.30 1.99 5.80
N LEU A 107 1.92 1.38 4.68
CA LEU A 107 1.66 2.09 3.44
C LEU A 107 0.20 2.52 3.38
N THR A 108 -0.01 3.82 3.12
CA THR A 108 -1.35 4.40 2.98
C THR A 108 -1.44 5.15 1.66
N ALA A 109 -2.45 4.81 0.86
CA ALA A 109 -2.80 5.53 -0.36
C ALA A 109 -4.07 6.37 -0.11
N GLU A 110 -3.98 7.67 -0.34
CA GLU A 110 -5.06 8.64 -0.12
C GLU A 110 -5.40 9.34 -1.44
N VAL A 111 -6.67 9.29 -1.85
CA VAL A 111 -7.21 10.11 -2.95
C VAL A 111 -7.53 11.50 -2.42
N VAL A 112 -7.14 12.53 -3.17
CA VAL A 112 -7.41 13.95 -2.84
C VAL A 112 -8.57 14.49 -3.65
#